data_AF-A0A497QJK1-F1
#
_entry.id   AF-A0A497QJK1-F1
#
_cell.length_a   1.000
_cell.length_b   1.000
_cell.length_c   1.000
_cell.angle_alpha   90.00
_cell.angle_beta   90.00
_cell.angle_gamma   90.00
#
_symmetry.space_group_name_H-M   'P 1'
#
loop_
_entity.id
_entity.type
_entity.pdbx_description
1 polymer ?
#
loop_
_entity_poly.entity_id
_entity_poly.type
_entity_poly.pdbx_seq_one_letter_code
_entity_poly.pdbx_strand_id
1 'polypeptide(L)'
;MVNITELEPLRIVQITITIAIMLILLGTILFIDYFKRGDKKKQLILLITPLMLLLLALLVIGVYEITVVALNLIEIWLFIITICIMIVTISGILLSEHLKKDVNKGIFLGVLAVFYFFLFFIAIKIWVDGIIQYDSLHLGSTLGLPALILVTIGTIIVIYNEPKFTLYHGFSAGGAWIITFLNVLLLFSLSQEIMKGYSGWIHALHIICGAMGLTFGFASALFGLSGQRRLAKVTGYTTLGCWWLAYLLGFFIEFTNV
;
A
#
# COMPACT_ATOMS: atom_id res chain seq x y z
N MET A 1 14.61 -11.94 -20.27
CA MET A 1 15.15 -11.95 -18.89
C MET A 1 15.97 -10.68 -18.72
N VAL A 2 15.50 -9.76 -17.89
CA VAL A 2 16.28 -8.56 -17.52
C VAL A 2 17.49 -9.04 -16.72
N ASN A 3 18.68 -8.53 -17.03
CA ASN A 3 19.91 -8.93 -16.36
C ASN A 3 19.88 -8.39 -14.92
N ILE A 4 19.58 -9.26 -13.95
CA ILE A 4 19.29 -8.92 -12.56
C ILE A 4 20.46 -8.16 -11.90
N THR A 5 21.69 -8.38 -12.39
CA THR A 5 22.92 -7.75 -11.91
C THR A 5 22.95 -6.22 -12.03
N GLU A 6 22.20 -5.61 -12.97
CA GLU A 6 22.15 -4.14 -13.10
C GLU A 6 21.21 -3.48 -12.07
N LEU A 7 20.26 -4.24 -11.50
CA LEU A 7 19.25 -3.73 -10.57
C LEU A 7 19.56 -4.04 -9.09
N GLU A 8 20.58 -4.85 -8.79
CA GLU A 8 20.97 -5.17 -7.42
C GLU A 8 21.20 -3.93 -6.52
N PRO A 9 21.89 -2.86 -6.97
CA PRO A 9 22.07 -1.67 -6.13
C PRO A 9 20.72 -1.00 -5.80
N LEU A 10 19.79 -0.99 -6.75
CA LEU A 10 18.46 -0.41 -6.56
C LEU A 10 17.65 -1.21 -5.53
N ARG A 11 17.72 -2.54 -5.59
CA ARG A 11 17.07 -3.45 -4.63
C ARG A 11 17.60 -3.25 -3.21
N ILE A 12 18.91 -3.11 -3.04
CA ILE A 12 19.53 -2.81 -1.73
C ILE A 12 19.01 -1.47 -1.18
N VAL A 13 18.91 -0.45 -2.04
CA VAL A 13 18.33 0.85 -1.67
C VAL A 13 16.87 0.69 -1.24
N GLN A 14 16.06 -0.07 -1.97
CA GLN A 14 14.65 -0.32 -1.62
C GLN A 14 14.49 -1.04 -0.29
N ILE A 15 15.30 -2.08 -0.02
CA ILE A 15 15.30 -2.79 1.26
C ILE A 15 15.65 -1.81 2.38
N THR A 16 16.70 -1.01 2.20
CA THR A 16 17.16 -0.04 3.22
C THR A 16 16.09 0.99 3.52
N ILE A 17 15.47 1.56 2.48
CA ILE A 17 14.36 2.51 2.62
C ILE A 17 13.16 1.86 3.31
N THR A 18 12.81 0.62 2.94
CA THR A 18 11.68 -0.12 3.52
C THR A 18 11.89 -0.37 5.01
N ILE A 19 13.08 -0.81 5.42
CA ILE A 19 13.43 -0.98 6.84
C ILE A 19 13.35 0.35 7.58
N ALA A 20 13.88 1.44 7.01
CA ALA A 20 13.80 2.76 7.61
C ALA A 20 12.36 3.24 7.78
N ILE A 21 11.50 3.02 6.78
CA ILE A 21 10.06 3.30 6.86
C ILE A 21 9.44 2.52 8.01
N MET A 22 9.67 1.20 8.10
CA MET A 22 9.11 0.36 9.16
C MET A 22 9.51 0.83 10.56
N LEU A 23 10.78 1.20 10.76
CA LEU A 23 11.29 1.70 12.03
C LEU A 23 10.67 3.05 12.41
N ILE A 24 10.62 4.01 11.48
CA ILE A 24 10.04 5.33 11.72
C ILE A 24 8.52 5.21 11.91
N LEU A 25 7.86 4.33 11.18
CA LEU A 25 6.43 4.06 11.31
C LEU A 25 6.11 3.50 12.69
N LEU A 26 6.85 2.51 13.17
CA LEU A 26 6.72 1.99 14.53
C LEU A 26 6.91 3.10 15.56
N GLY A 27 7.98 3.89 15.43
CA GLY A 27 8.24 5.04 16.31
C GLY A 27 7.11 6.06 16.28
N THR A 28 6.55 6.35 15.10
CA THR A 28 5.43 7.27 14.91
C THR A 28 4.15 6.74 15.58
N ILE A 29 3.84 5.46 15.40
CA ILE A 29 2.67 4.82 16.02
C ILE A 29 2.80 4.88 17.54
N LEU A 30 3.94 4.44 18.10
CA LEU A 30 4.19 4.47 19.54
C LEU A 30 4.12 5.89 20.09
N PHE A 31 4.68 6.86 19.36
CA PHE A 31 4.65 8.26 19.75
C PHE A 31 3.21 8.80 19.83
N ILE A 32 2.39 8.56 18.80
CA ILE A 32 1.01 9.07 18.77
C ILE A 32 0.12 8.37 19.79
N ASP A 33 0.27 7.05 20.00
CA ASP A 33 -0.52 6.34 21.01
C ASP A 33 -0.12 6.74 22.45
N TYR A 34 1.15 7.11 22.67
CA TYR A 34 1.63 7.52 24.00
C TYR A 34 1.32 8.99 24.33
N PHE A 35 1.54 9.92 23.39
CA PHE A 35 1.33 11.35 23.63
C PHE A 35 -0.08 11.77 23.27
N LYS A 36 -0.76 12.47 24.19
CA LYS A 36 -2.10 13.02 23.93
C LYS A 36 -2.07 14.02 22.78
N ARG A 37 -3.17 14.09 22.02
CA ARG A 37 -3.31 14.97 20.86
C ARG A 37 -2.93 16.41 21.18
N GLY A 38 -1.88 16.90 20.53
CA GLY A 38 -1.41 18.29 20.65
C GLY A 38 -0.22 18.47 21.60
N ASP A 39 -0.02 17.55 22.54
CA ASP A 39 1.20 17.48 23.32
C ASP A 39 2.32 17.03 22.38
N LYS A 40 3.32 17.88 22.16
CA LYS A 40 4.52 17.59 21.32
C LYS A 40 4.29 17.59 19.80
N LYS A 41 3.48 18.52 19.28
CA LYS A 41 3.30 18.74 17.82
C LYS A 41 4.61 18.83 17.02
N LYS A 42 5.64 19.50 17.55
CA LYS A 42 6.94 19.65 16.87
C LYS A 42 7.64 18.30 16.66
N GLN A 43 7.64 17.45 17.70
CA GLN A 43 8.23 16.11 17.64
C GLN A 43 7.44 15.19 16.70
N LEU A 44 6.11 15.30 16.68
CA LEU A 44 5.29 14.57 15.73
C LEU A 44 5.64 14.93 14.27
N ILE A 45 5.80 16.23 13.98
CA ILE A 45 6.22 16.70 12.65
C ILE A 45 7.61 16.15 12.30
N LEU A 46 8.54 16.12 13.26
CA LEU A 46 9.88 15.57 13.07
C LEU A 46 9.87 14.08 12.73
N LEU A 47 8.89 13.31 13.20
CA LEU A 47 8.73 11.89 12.87
C LEU A 47 8.02 11.66 11.54
N ILE A 48 6.92 12.38 11.29
CA ILE A 48 6.12 12.21 10.07
C ILE A 48 6.85 12.71 8.82
N THR A 49 7.62 13.80 8.92
CA THR A 49 8.32 14.38 7.75
C THR A 49 9.28 13.39 7.07
N PRO A 50 10.25 12.76 7.77
CA PRO A 50 11.12 11.77 7.15
C PRO A 50 10.34 10.53 6.68
N LEU A 51 9.29 10.11 7.39
CA LEU A 51 8.43 9.02 6.93
C LEU A 51 7.81 9.32 5.55
N MET A 52 7.22 10.50 5.39
CA MET A 52 6.61 10.91 4.12
C MET A 52 7.64 11.05 2.99
N LEU A 53 8.85 11.55 3.29
CA LEU A 53 9.94 11.63 2.32
C LEU A 53 10.39 10.25 1.86
N LEU A 54 10.52 9.28 2.78
CA LEU A 54 10.90 7.92 2.43
C LEU A 54 9.81 7.19 1.64
N LEU A 55 8.53 7.36 2.00
CA LEU A 55 7.41 6.84 1.22
C LEU A 55 7.41 7.40 -0.21
N LEU A 56 7.66 8.71 -0.36
CA LEU A 56 7.78 9.34 -1.67
C LEU A 56 8.99 8.82 -2.45
N ALA A 57 10.15 8.65 -1.80
CA ALA A 57 11.34 8.11 -2.44
C ALA A 57 11.09 6.68 -2.96
N LEU A 58 10.45 5.83 -2.14
CA LEU A 58 10.08 4.47 -2.55
C LEU A 58 9.08 4.49 -3.71
N LEU A 59 8.12 5.42 -3.71
CA LEU A 59 7.19 5.60 -4.81
C LEU A 59 7.89 6.02 -6.11
N VAL A 60 8.86 6.93 -6.04
CA VAL A 60 9.65 7.35 -7.21
C VAL A 60 10.44 6.16 -7.79
N ILE A 61 11.02 5.32 -6.93
CA ILE A 61 11.66 4.08 -7.38
C ILE A 61 10.64 3.16 -8.07
N GLY A 62 9.45 2.98 -7.48
CA GLY A 62 8.38 2.19 -8.09
C GLY A 62 7.96 2.73 -9.47
N VAL A 63 7.83 4.06 -9.62
CA VAL A 63 7.56 4.69 -10.94
C VAL A 63 8.66 4.34 -11.94
N TYR A 64 9.93 4.49 -11.54
CA TYR A 64 11.06 4.16 -12.40
C TYR A 64 11.03 2.70 -12.86
N GLU A 65 10.78 1.75 -11.95
CA GLU A 65 10.67 0.33 -12.28
C GLU A 65 9.58 0.05 -13.30
N ILE A 66 8.38 0.60 -13.09
CA ILE A 66 7.28 0.41 -14.03
C ILE A 66 7.62 1.00 -15.40
N THR A 67 8.31 2.14 -15.46
CA THR A 67 8.72 2.73 -16.74
C THR A 67 9.79 1.91 -17.48
N VAL A 68 10.57 1.10 -16.78
CA VAL A 68 11.62 0.26 -17.37
C VAL A 68 11.09 -1.14 -17.72
N VAL A 69 10.18 -1.68 -16.90
CA VAL A 69 9.78 -3.10 -16.96
C VAL A 69 8.42 -3.32 -17.61
N ALA A 70 7.49 -2.38 -17.53
CA ALA A 70 6.17 -2.54 -18.14
C ALA A 70 6.30 -2.52 -19.67
N LEU A 71 5.96 -3.65 -20.29
CA LEU A 71 6.03 -3.82 -21.74
C LEU A 71 4.69 -3.47 -22.40
N ASN A 72 3.59 -3.58 -21.65
CA ASN A 72 2.26 -3.34 -22.17
C ASN A 72 1.67 -2.04 -21.63
N LEU A 73 1.06 -1.26 -22.52
CA LEU A 73 0.39 0.01 -22.15
C LEU A 73 -0.68 -0.20 -21.07
N ILE A 74 -1.34 -1.36 -21.04
CA ILE A 74 -2.38 -1.68 -20.06
C ILE A 74 -1.83 -1.80 -18.63
N GLU A 75 -0.59 -2.24 -18.45
CA GLU A 75 0.10 -2.32 -17.14
C GLU A 75 0.44 -0.91 -16.63
N ILE A 76 0.87 -0.02 -17.53
CA ILE A 76 1.10 1.40 -17.20
C ILE A 76 -0.20 2.06 -16.76
N TRP A 77 -1.32 1.80 -17.45
CA TRP A 77 -2.63 2.32 -17.05
C TRP A 77 -3.09 1.78 -15.70
N LEU A 78 -2.84 0.49 -15.42
CA LEU A 78 -3.10 -0.11 -14.10
C LEU A 78 -2.37 0.67 -12.99
N PHE A 79 -1.09 0.98 -13.19
CA PHE A 79 -0.31 1.78 -12.25
C PHE A 79 -0.87 3.19 -12.10
N ILE A 80 -1.09 3.91 -13.21
CA ILE A 80 -1.59 5.30 -13.21
C ILE A 80 -2.91 5.39 -12.45
N ILE A 81 -3.87 4.51 -12.71
CA ILE A 81 -5.17 4.52 -12.02
C ILE A 81 -5.01 4.28 -10.53
N THR A 82 -4.10 3.38 -10.14
CA THR A 82 -3.80 3.11 -8.73
C THR A 82 -3.22 4.35 -8.05
N ILE A 83 -2.33 5.09 -8.72
CA ILE A 83 -1.82 6.38 -8.24
C ILE A 83 -2.93 7.42 -8.14
N CYS A 84 -3.83 7.51 -9.13
CA CYS A 84 -4.98 8.41 -9.08
C CYS A 84 -5.88 8.12 -7.87
N ILE A 85 -6.18 6.85 -7.59
CA ILE A 85 -6.95 6.42 -6.42
C ILE A 85 -6.27 6.88 -5.13
N MET A 86 -4.97 6.63 -5.01
CA MET A 86 -4.17 7.03 -3.84
C MET A 86 -4.20 8.55 -3.66
N ILE A 87 -3.94 9.33 -4.71
CA ILE A 87 -3.96 10.80 -4.67
C ILE A 87 -5.35 11.30 -4.28
N VAL A 88 -6.41 10.86 -4.94
CA VAL A 88 -7.79 11.30 -4.63
C VAL A 88 -8.15 11.01 -3.18
N THR A 89 -7.80 9.82 -2.68
CA THR A 89 -8.08 9.43 -1.30
C THR A 89 -7.31 10.30 -0.30
N ILE A 90 -6.00 10.48 -0.49
CA ILE A 90 -5.15 11.32 0.38
C ILE A 90 -5.60 12.78 0.32
N SER A 91 -5.88 13.30 -0.87
CA SER A 91 -6.42 14.66 -1.03
C SER A 91 -7.76 14.81 -0.32
N GLY A 92 -8.67 13.84 -0.44
CA GLY A 92 -9.95 13.84 0.28
C GLY A 92 -9.77 13.94 1.80
N ILE A 93 -8.80 13.19 2.33
CA ILE A 93 -8.39 13.26 3.75
C ILE A 93 -7.90 14.67 4.11
N LEU A 94 -6.93 15.20 3.35
CA LEU A 94 -6.29 16.48 3.65
C LEU A 94 -7.24 17.67 3.48
N LEU A 95 -8.08 17.68 2.45
CA LEU A 95 -9.09 18.72 2.24
C LEU A 95 -10.12 18.74 3.37
N SER A 96 -10.51 17.58 3.89
CA SER A 96 -11.43 17.51 5.04
C SER A 96 -10.85 18.14 6.32
N GLU A 97 -9.52 18.09 6.48
CA GLU A 97 -8.84 18.76 7.59
C GLU A 97 -8.83 20.27 7.39
N HIS A 98 -8.49 20.72 6.18
CA HIS A 98 -8.28 22.14 5.88
C HIS A 98 -9.58 22.95 5.82
N LEU A 99 -10.61 22.43 5.13
CA LEU A 99 -11.81 23.20 4.82
C LEU A 99 -12.79 23.32 6.00
N LYS A 100 -12.62 22.55 7.08
CA LYS A 100 -13.57 22.44 8.23
C LYS A 100 -15.05 22.25 7.84
N LYS A 101 -15.32 21.96 6.57
CA LYS A 101 -16.59 21.59 5.98
C LYS A 101 -16.45 20.18 5.47
N ASP A 102 -17.52 19.41 5.58
CA ASP A 102 -17.60 18.14 4.88
C ASP A 102 -17.41 18.43 3.38
N VAL A 103 -16.28 17.98 2.82
CA VAL A 103 -16.11 17.81 1.37
C VAL A 103 -17.36 17.10 0.88
N ASN A 104 -17.93 17.50 -0.25
CA ASN A 104 -19.14 16.86 -0.77
C ASN A 104 -18.87 15.35 -0.95
N LYS A 105 -19.26 14.56 0.07
CA LYS A 105 -18.90 13.14 0.21
C LYS A 105 -19.38 12.36 -1.00
N GLY A 106 -20.52 12.76 -1.58
CA GLY A 106 -21.03 12.18 -2.82
C GLY A 106 -20.09 12.34 -4.01
N ILE A 107 -19.50 13.52 -4.20
CA ILE A 107 -18.53 13.75 -5.30
C ILE A 107 -17.26 12.93 -5.06
N PHE A 108 -16.72 12.96 -3.84
CA PHE A 108 -15.54 12.19 -3.48
C PHE A 108 -15.73 10.69 -3.71
N LEU A 109 -16.86 10.14 -3.24
CA LEU A 109 -17.20 8.73 -3.43
C LEU A 109 -17.47 8.40 -4.90
N GLY A 110 -18.14 9.29 -5.64
CA GLY A 110 -18.40 9.11 -7.06
C GLY A 110 -17.10 9.05 -7.87
N VAL A 111 -16.16 9.95 -7.62
CA VAL A 111 -14.84 9.95 -8.27
C VAL A 111 -14.06 8.67 -7.94
N LEU A 112 -14.04 8.26 -6.67
CA LEU A 112 -13.38 7.00 -6.28
C LEU A 112 -14.03 5.78 -6.94
N ALA A 113 -15.36 5.70 -6.97
CA ALA A 113 -16.08 4.60 -7.60
C ALA A 113 -15.74 4.47 -9.09
N VAL A 114 -15.63 5.60 -9.81
CA VAL A 114 -15.20 5.62 -11.22
C VAL A 114 -13.80 5.05 -11.36
N PHE A 115 -12.83 5.48 -10.54
CA PHE A 115 -11.47 4.95 -10.62
C PHE A 115 -11.40 3.46 -10.25
N TYR A 116 -12.11 3.00 -9.22
CA TYR A 116 -12.15 1.57 -8.89
C TYR A 116 -12.80 0.73 -9.99
N PHE A 117 -13.83 1.24 -10.66
CA PHE A 117 -14.43 0.57 -11.80
C PHE A 117 -13.40 0.36 -12.92
N PHE A 118 -12.65 1.40 -13.28
CA PHE A 118 -11.59 1.28 -14.28
C PHE A 118 -10.46 0.35 -13.83
N LEU A 119 -10.03 0.44 -12.56
CA LEU A 119 -9.02 -0.46 -11.99
C LEU A 119 -9.45 -1.92 -12.11
N PHE A 120 -10.69 -2.23 -11.72
CA PHE A 120 -11.25 -3.57 -11.77
C PHE A 120 -11.35 -4.10 -13.20
N PHE A 121 -11.82 -3.26 -14.13
CA PHE A 121 -11.90 -3.61 -15.55
C PHE A 121 -10.52 -3.95 -16.13
N ILE A 122 -9.50 -3.13 -15.85
CA ILE A 122 -8.14 -3.35 -16.32
C ILE A 122 -7.54 -4.61 -15.69
N ALA A 123 -7.68 -4.79 -14.38
CA ALA A 123 -7.17 -5.96 -13.68
C ALA A 123 -7.80 -7.26 -14.21
N ILE A 124 -9.12 -7.29 -14.42
CA ILE A 124 -9.79 -8.46 -15.02
C ILE A 124 -9.27 -8.72 -16.43
N LYS A 125 -9.13 -7.68 -17.25
CA LYS A 125 -8.64 -7.84 -18.62
C LYS A 125 -7.24 -8.45 -18.63
N ILE A 126 -6.32 -7.92 -17.81
CA ILE A 126 -4.97 -8.47 -17.66
C ILE A 126 -5.02 -9.93 -17.20
N TRP A 127 -5.88 -10.25 -16.23
CA TRP A 127 -6.04 -11.61 -15.70
C TRP A 127 -6.54 -12.60 -16.75
N VAL A 128 -7.58 -12.24 -17.51
CA VAL A 128 -8.20 -13.08 -18.55
C VAL A 128 -7.26 -13.29 -19.72
N ASP A 129 -6.57 -12.23 -20.14
CA ASP A 129 -5.68 -12.28 -21.29
C ASP A 129 -4.31 -12.92 -20.94
N GLY A 130 -4.00 -13.10 -19.65
CA GLY A 130 -2.74 -13.70 -19.18
C GLY A 130 -1.51 -12.87 -19.54
N ILE A 131 -1.64 -11.54 -19.58
CA ILE A 131 -0.67 -10.63 -20.20
C ILE A 131 0.54 -10.32 -19.30
N ILE A 132 0.53 -10.66 -18.01
CA ILE A 132 1.61 -10.26 -17.09
C ILE A 132 2.92 -10.95 -17.44
N GLN A 133 3.87 -10.17 -17.94
CA GLN A 133 5.17 -10.65 -18.42
C GLN A 133 6.33 -10.38 -17.46
N TYR A 134 6.07 -9.73 -16.32
CA TYR A 134 7.08 -9.42 -15.30
C TYR A 134 6.77 -10.09 -13.96
N ASP A 135 7.77 -10.19 -13.07
CA ASP A 135 7.69 -10.96 -11.83
C ASP A 135 6.74 -10.36 -10.76
N SER A 136 6.54 -11.11 -9.67
CA SER A 136 5.65 -10.73 -8.57
C SER A 136 6.07 -9.44 -7.84
N LEU A 137 7.35 -9.08 -7.87
CA LEU A 137 7.85 -7.92 -7.13
C LEU A 137 7.46 -6.62 -7.82
N HIS A 138 7.57 -6.57 -9.15
CA HIS A 138 7.14 -5.43 -9.95
C HIS A 138 5.61 -5.24 -9.85
N LEU A 139 4.85 -6.32 -9.70
CA LEU A 139 3.42 -6.25 -9.38
C LEU A 139 3.19 -5.65 -7.99
N GLY A 140 4.05 -6.01 -7.03
CA GLY A 140 4.18 -5.38 -5.72
C GLY A 140 4.43 -3.87 -5.81
N SER A 141 5.34 -3.40 -6.67
CA SER A 141 5.57 -1.97 -6.92
C SER A 141 4.37 -1.28 -7.61
N THR A 142 3.67 -2.00 -8.50
CA THR A 142 2.52 -1.49 -9.25
C THR A 142 1.30 -1.24 -8.36
N LEU A 143 0.93 -2.23 -7.56
CA LEU A 143 -0.31 -2.24 -6.79
C LEU A 143 -0.05 -2.23 -5.28
N GLY A 144 0.87 -3.08 -4.81
CA GLY A 144 1.17 -3.25 -3.39
C GLY A 144 1.71 -1.99 -2.72
N LEU A 145 2.63 -1.26 -3.37
CA LEU A 145 3.24 -0.06 -2.81
C LEU A 145 2.24 1.10 -2.66
N PRO A 146 1.44 1.47 -3.68
CA PRO A 146 0.37 2.44 -3.49
C PRO A 146 -0.63 2.05 -2.39
N ALA A 147 -1.00 0.76 -2.31
CA ALA A 147 -1.87 0.26 -1.25
C ALA A 147 -1.22 0.43 0.14
N LEU A 148 0.07 0.13 0.28
CA LEU A 148 0.84 0.32 1.51
C LEU A 148 0.88 1.79 1.95
N ILE A 149 1.13 2.71 1.03
CA ILE A 149 1.14 4.15 1.32
C ILE A 149 -0.25 4.58 1.81
N LEU A 150 -1.31 4.12 1.12
CA LEU A 150 -2.68 4.45 1.45
C LEU A 150 -3.08 3.96 2.86
N VAL A 151 -2.80 2.70 3.20
CA VAL A 151 -3.10 2.19 4.55
C VAL A 151 -2.20 2.82 5.62
N THR A 152 -0.95 3.18 5.28
CA THR A 152 -0.02 3.86 6.20
C THR A 152 -0.55 5.23 6.61
N ILE A 153 -0.90 6.06 5.63
CA ILE A 153 -1.45 7.39 5.88
C ILE A 153 -2.79 7.29 6.59
N GLY A 154 -3.70 6.44 6.10
CA GLY A 154 -5.01 6.22 6.69
C GLY A 154 -4.95 5.75 8.15
N THR A 155 -3.98 4.92 8.49
CA THR A 155 -3.80 4.44 9.86
C THR A 155 -3.19 5.51 10.75
N ILE A 156 -2.15 6.24 10.30
CA ILE A 156 -1.55 7.35 11.07
C ILE A 156 -2.59 8.40 11.47
N ILE A 157 -3.45 8.80 10.53
CA ILE A 157 -4.47 9.83 10.82
C ILE A 157 -5.52 9.37 11.84
N VAL A 158 -5.94 8.10 11.81
CA VAL A 158 -6.95 7.61 12.76
C VAL A 158 -6.36 7.50 14.16
N ILE A 159 -5.10 7.10 14.30
CA ILE A 159 -4.40 7.11 15.60
C ILE A 159 -4.30 8.55 16.11
N TYR A 160 -3.94 9.49 15.23
CA TYR A 160 -3.78 10.90 15.60
C TYR A 160 -5.07 11.53 16.12
N ASN A 161 -6.22 11.19 15.53
CA ASN A 161 -7.52 11.69 15.96
C ASN A 161 -8.66 10.76 15.53
N GLU A 162 -8.91 9.74 16.34
CA GLU A 162 -9.91 8.70 16.05
C GLU A 162 -11.31 9.30 15.77
N PRO A 163 -11.86 10.19 16.62
CA PRO A 163 -13.22 10.70 16.41
C PRO A 163 -13.45 11.39 15.06
N LYS A 164 -12.40 11.98 14.49
CA LYS A 164 -12.49 12.71 13.22
C LYS A 164 -12.20 11.83 12.02
N PHE A 165 -11.21 10.93 12.12
CA PHE A 165 -10.64 10.28 10.94
C PHE A 165 -10.99 8.80 10.77
N THR A 166 -11.80 8.20 11.65
CA THR A 166 -12.19 6.79 11.49
C THR A 166 -12.83 6.47 10.13
N LEU A 167 -13.74 7.34 9.64
CA LEU A 167 -14.37 7.13 8.33
C LEU A 167 -13.36 7.22 7.18
N TYR A 168 -12.46 8.21 7.24
CA TYR A 168 -11.41 8.43 6.25
C TYR A 168 -10.40 7.29 6.22
N HIS A 169 -10.05 6.76 7.38
CA HIS A 169 -9.29 5.52 7.50
C HIS A 169 -10.03 4.36 6.85
N GLY A 170 -11.35 4.24 7.04
CA GLY A 170 -12.17 3.25 6.34
C GLY A 170 -12.05 3.31 4.83
N PHE A 171 -12.11 4.52 4.23
CA PHE A 171 -11.88 4.69 2.78
C PHE A 171 -10.44 4.32 2.37
N SER A 172 -9.45 4.74 3.16
CA SER A 172 -8.04 4.45 2.90
C SER A 172 -7.73 2.95 2.97
N ALA A 173 -8.16 2.28 4.04
CA ALA A 173 -7.98 0.86 4.28
C ALA A 173 -8.78 0.02 3.28
N GLY A 174 -10.03 0.42 2.98
CA GLY A 174 -10.85 -0.23 1.96
C GLY A 174 -10.23 -0.13 0.58
N GLY A 175 -9.70 1.05 0.23
CA GLY A 175 -8.99 1.23 -1.02
C GLY A 175 -7.73 0.39 -1.14
N ALA A 176 -6.92 0.40 -0.08
CA ALA A 176 -5.70 -0.41 -0.03
C ALA A 176 -6.05 -1.90 -0.11
N TRP A 177 -7.13 -2.33 0.53
CA TRP A 177 -7.60 -3.71 0.46
C TRP A 177 -8.04 -4.11 -0.94
N ILE A 178 -8.83 -3.29 -1.64
CA ILE A 178 -9.25 -3.57 -3.02
C ILE A 178 -8.02 -3.70 -3.93
N ILE A 179 -7.08 -2.76 -3.84
CA ILE A 179 -5.85 -2.76 -4.65
C ILE A 179 -5.02 -4.01 -4.34
N THR A 180 -4.82 -4.36 -3.08
CA THR A 180 -4.06 -5.56 -2.66
C THR A 180 -4.78 -6.85 -3.06
N PHE A 181 -6.11 -6.90 -2.99
CA PHE A 181 -6.88 -8.05 -3.46
C PHE A 181 -6.69 -8.27 -4.96
N LEU A 182 -6.75 -7.20 -5.76
CA LEU A 182 -6.46 -7.26 -7.19
C LEU A 182 -5.01 -7.67 -7.47
N ASN A 183 -4.06 -7.17 -6.66
CA ASN A 183 -2.66 -7.61 -6.74
C ASN A 183 -2.55 -9.13 -6.58
N VAL A 184 -3.17 -9.69 -5.53
CA VAL A 184 -3.18 -11.15 -5.30
C VAL A 184 -3.89 -11.90 -6.43
N LEU A 185 -5.00 -11.38 -6.94
CA LEU A 185 -5.73 -11.99 -8.06
C LEU A 185 -4.83 -12.08 -9.30
N LEU A 186 -4.14 -11.00 -9.62
CA LEU A 186 -3.21 -10.92 -10.74
C LEU A 186 -1.99 -11.85 -10.57
N LEU A 187 -1.56 -12.18 -9.36
CA LEU A 187 -0.50 -13.18 -9.15
C LEU A 187 -0.85 -14.56 -9.73
N PHE A 188 -2.13 -14.92 -9.81
CA PHE A 188 -2.56 -16.19 -10.43
C PHE A 188 -2.46 -16.19 -11.96
N SER A 189 -2.17 -15.04 -12.59
CA SER A 189 -1.85 -14.97 -14.02
C SER A 189 -0.36 -15.12 -14.33
N LEU A 190 0.50 -15.24 -13.31
CA LEU A 190 1.92 -15.51 -13.50
C LEU A 190 2.15 -16.91 -14.09
N SER A 191 3.19 -17.05 -14.91
CA SER A 191 3.53 -18.33 -15.52
C SER A 191 3.94 -19.38 -14.47
N GLN A 192 3.73 -20.66 -14.77
CA GLN A 192 4.12 -21.75 -13.85
C GLN A 192 5.63 -21.76 -13.55
N GLU A 193 6.47 -21.31 -14.49
CA GLU A 193 7.91 -21.23 -14.29
C GLU A 193 8.25 -20.19 -13.22
N ILE A 194 7.62 -19.01 -13.28
CA ILE A 194 7.77 -17.94 -12.28
C ILE A 194 7.28 -18.44 -10.91
N MET A 195 6.12 -19.10 -10.87
CA MET A 195 5.57 -19.60 -9.60
C MET A 195 6.43 -20.69 -8.94
N LYS A 196 7.07 -21.57 -9.72
CA LYS A 196 7.91 -22.66 -9.19
C LYS A 196 9.22 -22.16 -8.59
N GLY A 197 9.69 -20.97 -8.97
CA GLY A 197 10.87 -20.34 -8.40
C GLY A 197 10.68 -20.00 -6.91
N TYR A 198 9.45 -19.75 -6.46
CA TYR A 198 9.18 -19.32 -5.09
C TYR A 198 8.99 -20.52 -4.14
N SER A 199 10.06 -20.96 -3.46
CA SER A 199 9.97 -22.03 -2.44
C SER A 199 10.72 -21.70 -1.14
N GLY A 200 10.34 -22.33 -0.03
CA GLY A 200 11.02 -22.20 1.26
C GLY A 200 10.29 -21.35 2.32
N TRP A 201 10.92 -21.25 3.50
CA TRP A 201 10.31 -20.65 4.70
C TRP A 201 10.04 -19.15 4.57
N ILE A 202 10.89 -18.40 3.85
CA ILE A 202 10.69 -16.96 3.63
C ILE A 202 9.42 -16.73 2.78
N HIS A 203 9.22 -17.53 1.73
CA HIS A 203 8.01 -17.46 0.93
C HIS A 203 6.76 -17.84 1.73
N ALA A 204 6.82 -18.90 2.53
CA ALA A 204 5.72 -19.27 3.42
C ALA A 204 5.34 -18.13 4.39
N LEU A 205 6.35 -17.48 4.98
CA LEU A 205 6.11 -16.33 5.86
C LEU A 205 5.50 -15.14 5.11
N HIS A 206 5.97 -14.85 3.90
CA HIS A 206 5.38 -13.81 3.04
C HIS A 206 3.89 -14.06 2.77
N ILE A 207 3.52 -15.30 2.43
CA ILE A 207 2.11 -15.68 2.21
C ILE A 207 1.28 -15.51 3.49
N ILE A 208 1.78 -15.98 4.63
CA ILE A 208 1.07 -15.85 5.92
C ILE A 208 0.85 -14.38 6.26
N CYS A 209 1.88 -13.55 6.14
CA CYS A 209 1.78 -12.11 6.36
C CYS A 209 0.80 -11.46 5.36
N GLY A 210 0.86 -11.81 4.08
CA GLY A 210 -0.06 -11.34 3.06
C GLY A 210 -1.52 -11.68 3.38
N ALA A 211 -1.81 -12.94 3.72
CA ALA A 211 -3.15 -13.44 4.03
C ALA A 211 -3.73 -12.84 5.31
N MET A 212 -2.91 -12.75 6.38
CA MET A 212 -3.31 -12.07 7.61
C MET A 212 -3.59 -10.60 7.32
N GLY A 213 -2.69 -9.90 6.62
CA GLY A 213 -2.87 -8.51 6.25
C GLY A 213 -4.12 -8.28 5.40
N LEU A 214 -4.46 -9.19 4.48
CA LEU A 214 -5.70 -9.12 3.68
C LEU A 214 -6.95 -9.24 4.56
N THR A 215 -6.93 -10.17 5.52
CA THR A 215 -8.05 -10.40 6.45
C THR A 215 -8.25 -9.20 7.38
N PHE A 216 -7.18 -8.73 8.01
CA PHE A 216 -7.24 -7.57 8.90
C PHE A 216 -7.46 -6.26 8.15
N GLY A 217 -6.98 -6.14 6.92
CA GLY A 217 -7.22 -4.97 6.06
C GLY A 217 -8.69 -4.85 5.68
N PHE A 218 -9.35 -5.97 5.38
CA PHE A 218 -10.80 -5.99 5.17
C PHE A 218 -11.56 -5.57 6.42
N ALA A 219 -11.21 -6.14 7.57
CA ALA A 219 -11.82 -5.78 8.85
C ALA A 219 -11.60 -4.29 9.18
N SER A 220 -10.40 -3.77 8.94
CA SER A 220 -10.03 -2.36 9.11
C SER A 220 -10.87 -1.43 8.24
N ALA A 221 -11.12 -1.81 6.98
CA ALA A 221 -12.04 -1.10 6.10
C ALA A 221 -13.46 -1.07 6.67
N LEU A 222 -14.02 -2.24 7.04
CA LEU A 222 -15.38 -2.34 7.56
C LEU A 222 -15.56 -1.53 8.86
N PHE A 223 -14.66 -1.70 9.83
CA PHE A 223 -14.72 -0.97 11.10
C PHE A 223 -14.50 0.53 10.93
N GLY A 224 -13.64 0.95 9.99
CA GLY A 224 -13.47 2.35 9.64
C GLY A 224 -14.75 2.96 9.06
N LEU A 225 -15.35 2.27 8.09
CA LEU A 225 -16.59 2.72 7.44
C LEU A 225 -17.80 2.71 8.38
N SER A 226 -17.86 1.76 9.33
CA SER A 226 -18.91 1.69 10.34
C SER A 226 -18.68 2.64 11.53
N GLY A 227 -17.58 3.39 11.55
CA GLY A 227 -17.25 4.31 12.65
C GLY A 227 -16.78 3.63 13.94
N GLN A 228 -16.41 2.35 13.90
CA GLN A 228 -15.91 1.60 15.06
C GLN A 228 -14.44 1.91 15.33
N ARG A 229 -14.21 3.05 15.97
CA ARG A 229 -12.91 3.71 16.18
C ARG A 229 -11.80 2.78 16.66
N ARG A 230 -12.02 2.12 17.82
CA ARG A 230 -11.01 1.27 18.47
C ARG A 230 -10.64 0.06 17.60
N LEU A 231 -11.63 -0.56 16.97
CA LEU A 231 -11.42 -1.75 16.14
C LEU A 231 -10.75 -1.38 14.81
N ALA A 232 -11.13 -0.27 14.19
CA ALA A 232 -10.48 0.28 13.01
C ALA A 232 -8.97 0.51 13.26
N LYS A 233 -8.63 1.11 14.40
CA LYS A 233 -7.23 1.35 14.78
C LYS A 233 -6.44 0.05 14.98
N VAL A 234 -6.97 -0.89 15.77
CA VAL A 234 -6.27 -2.16 16.08
C VAL A 234 -6.06 -2.98 14.82
N THR A 235 -7.08 -3.12 13.99
CA THR A 235 -6.98 -3.86 12.72
C THR A 235 -6.06 -3.14 11.72
N GLY A 236 -6.02 -1.81 11.73
CA GLY A 236 -5.05 -1.01 10.98
C GLY A 236 -3.59 -1.31 11.36
N TYR A 237 -3.28 -1.42 12.66
CA TYR A 237 -1.93 -1.80 13.13
C TYR A 237 -1.50 -3.16 12.60
N THR A 238 -2.37 -4.16 12.74
CA THR A 238 -2.08 -5.51 12.28
C THR A 238 -1.87 -5.54 10.78
N THR A 239 -2.72 -4.83 10.02
CA THR A 239 -2.59 -4.71 8.56
C THR A 239 -1.25 -4.10 8.17
N LEU A 240 -0.82 -3.01 8.82
CA LEU A 240 0.46 -2.38 8.55
C LEU A 240 1.64 -3.29 8.83
N GLY A 241 1.67 -3.92 10.00
CA GLY A 241 2.76 -4.84 10.36
C GLY A 241 2.86 -6.00 9.38
N CYS A 242 1.72 -6.61 9.04
CA CYS A 242 1.65 -7.72 8.10
C CYS A 242 2.07 -7.33 6.68
N TRP A 243 1.53 -6.25 6.10
CA TRP A 243 1.82 -5.90 4.71
C TRP A 243 3.21 -5.30 4.52
N TRP A 244 3.71 -4.47 5.45
CA TRP A 244 5.10 -3.99 5.35
C TRP A 244 6.10 -5.14 5.47
N LEU A 245 5.85 -6.09 6.38
CA LEU A 245 6.68 -7.28 6.47
C LEU A 245 6.58 -8.15 5.21
N ALA A 246 5.38 -8.38 4.67
CA ALA A 246 5.23 -9.12 3.42
C ALA A 246 5.98 -8.44 2.27
N TYR A 247 5.87 -7.12 2.14
CA TYR A 247 6.57 -6.34 1.11
C TYR A 247 8.09 -6.43 1.26
N LEU A 248 8.61 -6.31 2.48
CA LEU A 248 10.04 -6.52 2.76
C LEU A 248 10.51 -7.93 2.38
N LEU A 249 9.74 -8.96 2.76
CA LEU A 249 10.05 -10.36 2.44
C LEU A 249 10.04 -10.61 0.93
N GLY A 250 9.23 -9.87 0.16
CA GLY A 250 9.21 -9.93 -1.30
C GLY A 250 10.59 -9.71 -1.93
N PHE A 251 11.35 -8.72 -1.45
CA PHE A 251 12.71 -8.47 -1.92
C PHE A 251 13.66 -9.62 -1.61
N PHE A 252 13.58 -10.20 -0.41
CA PHE A 252 14.45 -11.32 -0.03
C PHE A 252 14.16 -12.59 -0.83
N ILE A 253 12.89 -12.84 -1.14
CA ILE A 253 12.48 -13.99 -1.97
C ILE A 253 13.08 -13.88 -3.37
N GLU A 254 13.08 -12.67 -3.96
CA GLU A 254 13.73 -12.42 -5.25
C GLU A 254 15.23 -12.75 -5.19
N PHE A 255 15.95 -12.27 -4.16
CA PHE A 255 17.38 -12.56 -3.99
C PHE A 255 17.70 -14.05 -3.78
N THR A 256 16.84 -14.81 -3.11
CA THR A 256 17.08 -16.25 -2.88
C THR A 256 16.78 -17.14 -4.08
N ASN A 257 16.10 -16.61 -5.10
CA ASN A 257 15.71 -17.34 -6.31
C ASN A 257 16.59 -17.02 -7.53
N VAL A 258 17.64 -16.21 -7.33
CA VAL A 258 18.79 -16.06 -8.23
C VAL A 258 19.79 -17.17 -7.96
#